data_AF-A0A143PJY0-F1
#
_entry.id   AF-A0A143PJY0-F1
#
_cell.length_a   1.000
_cell.length_b   1.000
_cell.length_c   1.000
_cell.angle_alpha   90.00
_cell.angle_beta   90.00
_cell.angle_gamma   90.00
#
_symmetry.space_group_name_H-M   'P 1'
#
loop_
_entity.id
_entity.type
_entity.pdbx_description
1 polymer ?
#
loop_
_entity_poly.entity_id
_entity_poly.type
_entity_poly.pdbx_seq_one_letter_code
_entity_poly.pdbx_strand_id
1 'polypeptide(L)'
;MSRGTIATILKRAEIEPAPERTRRTTWLAFLRRHREVLAAADFFSVEVWTAGGLTRFAVLFVIDLATRQVDIAGIHREPDSAWVVQCGRQLTDPDDGWLRGRRFLLHDRDPRFAEAFADTLAAAGVETVRLPPRSPNLKDYVSYCTSLG
;
A
#
# COMPACT_ATOMS: atom_id res chain seq x y z
N MET A 1 -9.91 18.92 -0.45
CA MET A 1 -10.51 18.32 0.77
C MET A 1 -10.97 16.90 0.45
N SER A 2 -10.72 15.92 1.31
CA SER A 2 -11.50 14.67 1.40
C SER A 2 -11.18 14.02 2.75
N ARG A 3 -12.06 14.25 3.72
CA ARG A 3 -12.04 13.70 5.08
C ARG A 3 -12.81 12.36 5.18
N GLY A 4 -13.44 11.92 4.08
CA GLY A 4 -14.45 10.86 4.09
C GLY A 4 -13.92 9.43 4.02
N THR A 5 -12.88 9.16 3.23
CA THR A 5 -12.59 7.76 2.82
C THR A 5 -12.06 6.88 3.95
N ILE A 6 -11.12 7.38 4.77
CA ILE A 6 -10.59 6.62 5.91
C ILE A 6 -11.67 6.45 7.00
N ALA A 7 -12.48 7.47 7.23
CA ALA A 7 -13.59 7.39 8.17
C ALA A 7 -14.64 6.37 7.71
N THR A 8 -14.91 6.25 6.40
CA THR A 8 -15.81 5.24 5.84
C THR A 8 -15.26 3.82 6.00
N ILE A 9 -13.95 3.61 5.77
CA ILE A 9 -13.29 2.31 5.96
C ILE A 9 -13.29 1.94 7.46
N LEU A 10 -12.96 2.89 8.34
CA LEU A 10 -13.02 2.69 9.79
C LEU A 10 -14.45 2.42 10.27
N LYS A 11 -15.44 3.15 9.75
CA LYS A 11 -16.86 2.95 10.09
C LYS A 11 -17.40 1.61 9.60
N ARG A 12 -16.98 1.14 8.41
CA ARG A 12 -17.26 -0.23 7.93
C ARG A 12 -16.62 -1.31 8.80
N ALA A 13 -15.49 -0.98 9.44
CA ALA A 13 -14.82 -1.83 10.41
C ALA A 13 -15.35 -1.66 11.86
N GLU A 14 -16.50 -0.99 12.05
CA GLU A 14 -17.16 -0.68 13.34
C GLU A 14 -16.35 0.23 14.28
N ILE A 15 -15.50 1.09 13.72
CA ILE A 15 -14.62 1.98 14.48
C ILE A 15 -15.08 3.44 14.31
N GLU A 16 -15.62 4.03 15.38
CA GLU A 16 -16.17 5.39 15.42
C GLU A 16 -15.08 6.47 15.20
N PRO A 17 -15.27 7.46 14.31
CA PRO A 17 -14.24 8.47 14.02
C PRO A 17 -14.42 9.80 14.78
N ALA A 18 -13.44 10.20 15.62
CA ALA A 18 -12.98 11.59 15.99
C ALA A 18 -12.28 11.61 17.38
N PRO A 19 -11.59 12.68 17.84
CA PRO A 19 -10.86 13.79 17.21
C PRO A 19 -9.32 13.61 17.39
N GLU A 20 -8.51 14.12 16.47
CA GLU A 20 -7.02 14.12 16.35
C GLU A 20 -6.08 13.30 17.27
N ARG A 21 -6.21 13.30 18.61
CA ARG A 21 -5.40 12.43 19.51
C ARG A 21 -5.87 10.98 19.50
N THR A 22 -7.20 10.79 19.43
CA THR A 22 -7.86 9.48 19.30
C THR A 22 -7.58 8.87 17.93
N ARG A 23 -7.48 9.69 16.87
CA ARG A 23 -7.23 9.24 15.49
C ARG A 23 -5.94 8.39 15.36
N ARG A 24 -4.88 8.77 16.08
CA ARG A 24 -3.62 8.02 16.08
C ARG A 24 -3.81 6.68 16.77
N THR A 25 -4.49 6.65 17.92
CA THR A 25 -4.79 5.42 18.68
C THR A 25 -5.71 4.47 17.92
N THR A 26 -6.74 5.00 17.26
CA THR A 26 -7.72 4.25 16.48
C THR A 26 -7.11 3.64 15.22
N TRP A 27 -6.28 4.40 14.51
CA TRP A 27 -5.50 3.89 13.39
C TRP A 27 -4.50 2.83 13.82
N LEU A 28 -3.79 3.06 14.93
CA LEU A 28 -2.87 2.09 15.49
C LEU A 28 -3.59 0.82 15.93
N ALA A 29 -4.79 0.93 16.51
CA ALA A 29 -5.61 -0.21 16.91
C ALA A 29 -6.09 -1.01 15.69
N PHE A 30 -6.53 -0.33 14.63
CA PHE A 30 -6.85 -0.99 13.35
C PHE A 30 -5.65 -1.75 12.80
N LEU A 31 -4.48 -1.10 12.74
CA LEU A 31 -3.25 -1.71 12.23
C LEU A 31 -2.78 -2.87 13.11
N ARG A 32 -2.91 -2.78 14.44
CA ARG A 32 -2.60 -3.89 15.36
C ARG A 32 -3.56 -5.06 15.18
N ARG A 33 -4.87 -4.79 15.08
CA ARG A 33 -5.92 -5.80 14.95
C ARG A 33 -5.86 -6.54 13.61
N HIS A 34 -5.44 -5.88 12.54
CA HIS A 34 -5.44 -6.44 11.19
C HIS A 34 -4.03 -6.67 10.64
N ARG A 35 -2.98 -6.62 11.47
CA ARG A 35 -1.58 -6.66 11.02
C ARG A 35 -1.27 -7.83 10.09
N GLU A 36 -1.88 -8.99 10.34
CA GLU A 36 -1.62 -10.24 9.60
C GLU A 36 -2.25 -10.27 8.20
N VAL A 37 -3.23 -9.39 7.97
CA VAL A 37 -3.96 -9.30 6.69
C VAL A 37 -3.68 -7.98 5.96
N LEU A 38 -2.71 -7.20 6.43
CA LEU A 38 -2.34 -5.90 5.89
C LEU A 38 -1.04 -5.98 5.09
N ALA A 39 -1.11 -5.47 3.86
CA ALA A 39 0.06 -5.14 3.05
C ALA A 39 0.12 -3.63 2.81
N ALA A 40 1.28 -3.14 2.40
CA ALA A 40 1.43 -1.80 1.84
C ALA A 40 2.19 -1.84 0.52
N ALA A 41 1.88 -0.91 -0.39
CA ALA A 41 2.56 -0.70 -1.65
C ALA A 41 3.12 0.72 -1.71
N ASP A 42 4.30 0.87 -2.31
CA ASP A 42 4.92 2.17 -2.55
C ASP A 42 5.90 2.07 -3.71
N PHE A 43 6.39 3.23 -4.16
CA PHE A 43 7.40 3.36 -5.19
C PHE A 43 8.72 3.86 -4.60
N PHE A 44 9.83 3.29 -5.06
CA PHE A 44 11.13 3.96 -4.96
C PHE A 44 11.80 4.04 -6.33
N SER A 45 12.77 4.93 -6.45
CA SER A 45 13.58 5.03 -7.66
C SER A 45 14.97 4.46 -7.42
N VAL A 46 15.49 3.76 -8.42
CA VAL A 46 16.89 3.35 -8.50
C VAL A 46 17.50 3.92 -9.76
N GLU A 47 18.79 4.27 -9.69
CA GLU A 47 19.55 4.69 -10.85
C GLU A 47 20.50 3.56 -11.24
N VAL A 48 20.45 3.16 -12.51
CA VAL A 48 21.22 2.05 -13.05
C VAL A 48 22.06 2.56 -14.20
N TRP A 49 23.33 2.21 -14.23
CA TRP A 49 24.19 2.50 -15.38
C TRP A 49 23.85 1.54 -16.52
N THR A 50 23.42 2.10 -17.66
CA THR A 50 23.09 1.35 -18.87
C THR A 50 24.05 1.73 -19.99
N ALA A 51 24.01 1.01 -21.12
CA ALA A 51 24.78 1.37 -22.31
C ALA A 51 24.48 2.79 -22.83
N GLY A 52 23.29 3.33 -22.52
CA GLY A 52 22.89 4.71 -22.84
C GLY A 52 23.15 5.74 -21.74
N GLY A 53 23.89 5.37 -20.69
CA GLY A 53 24.16 6.21 -19.52
C GLY A 53 23.29 5.90 -18.31
N LEU A 54 23.32 6.79 -17.32
CA LEU A 54 22.58 6.66 -16.07
C LEU A 54 21.07 6.78 -16.33
N THR A 55 20.33 5.70 -16.06
CA THR A 55 18.88 5.64 -16.27
C THR A 55 18.17 5.39 -14.95
N ARG A 56 17.13 6.19 -14.68
CA ARG A 56 16.26 6.02 -13.52
C ARG A 56 15.16 5.01 -13.82
N PHE A 57 14.95 4.08 -12.90
CA PHE A 57 13.84 3.14 -12.91
C PHE A 57 13.02 3.35 -11.65
N ALA A 58 11.70 3.28 -11.80
CA ALA A 58 10.79 3.14 -10.69
C ALA A 58 10.59 1.66 -10.37
N VAL A 59 10.60 1.35 -9.07
CA VAL A 59 10.34 0.02 -8.54
C VAL A 59 9.05 0.10 -7.73
N LEU A 60 8.04 -0.65 -8.14
CA LEU A 60 6.85 -0.90 -7.33
C LEU A 60 7.14 -2.10 -6.45
N PHE A 61 6.98 -1.93 -5.14
CA PHE A 61 7.13 -3.01 -4.18
C PHE A 61 5.90 -3.09 -3.28
N VAL A 62 5.66 -4.28 -2.75
CA VAL A 62 4.68 -4.54 -1.70
C VAL A 62 5.36 -5.10 -0.47
N ILE A 63 4.84 -4.81 0.72
CA ILE A 63 5.39 -5.28 1.99
C ILE A 63 4.29 -5.79 2.91
N ASP A 64 4.54 -6.93 3.56
CA ASP A 64 3.67 -7.49 4.60
C ASP A 64 3.96 -6.70 5.89
N LEU A 65 2.94 -6.13 6.52
CA LEU A 65 3.17 -5.30 7.71
C LEU A 65 3.44 -6.12 8.98
N ALA A 66 3.02 -7.38 9.04
CA ALA A 66 3.31 -8.29 10.13
C ALA A 66 4.70 -8.92 10.01
N THR A 67 5.05 -9.47 8.85
CA THR A 67 6.29 -10.24 8.63
C THR A 67 7.41 -9.43 8.03
N ARG A 68 7.10 -8.26 7.46
CA ARG A 68 8.08 -7.35 6.81
C ARG A 68 8.72 -7.94 5.56
N GLN A 69 8.18 -9.04 5.05
CA GLN A 69 8.57 -9.58 3.77
C GLN A 69 8.16 -8.61 2.67
N VAL A 70 9.10 -8.35 1.76
CA VAL A 70 8.92 -7.46 0.62
C VAL A 70 8.89 -8.29 -0.64
N ASP A 71 8.00 -7.93 -1.56
CA ASP A 71 7.99 -8.43 -2.93
C ASP A 71 8.09 -7.28 -3.92
N ILE A 72 8.81 -7.50 -5.02
CA ILE A 72 8.97 -6.51 -6.08
C ILE A 72 7.94 -6.82 -7.16
N ALA A 73 6.83 -6.09 -7.12
CA ALA A 73 5.74 -6.25 -8.08
C ALA A 73 6.14 -5.85 -9.51
N GLY A 74 7.13 -4.97 -9.65
CA GLY A 74 7.69 -4.66 -10.97
C GLY A 74 8.69 -3.51 -10.98
N ILE A 75 9.44 -3.44 -12.07
CA ILE A 75 10.41 -2.37 -12.35
C ILE A 75 10.11 -1.79 -13.73
N HIS A 76 9.97 -0.47 -13.83
CA HIS A 76 9.70 0.21 -15.10
C HIS A 76 10.35 1.60 -15.14
N ARG A 77 10.75 2.06 -16.34
CA ARG A 77 11.38 3.38 -16.52
C ARG A 77 10.38 4.51 -16.31
N GLU A 78 9.21 4.37 -16.93
CA GLU A 78 8.13 5.36 -16.92
C GLU A 78 6.83 4.63 -16.55
N PRO A 79 6.64 4.27 -15.28
CA PRO A 79 5.44 3.52 -14.87
C PRO A 79 4.20 4.40 -15.06
N ASP A 80 3.18 3.84 -15.69
CA ASP A 80 1.85 4.44 -15.81
C ASP A 80 0.81 3.60 -15.05
N SER A 81 -0.43 4.08 -15.01
CA SER A 81 -1.52 3.38 -14.33
C SER A 81 -1.83 2.01 -14.95
N ALA A 82 -1.65 1.84 -16.27
CA ALA A 82 -1.93 0.58 -16.94
C ALA A 82 -0.92 -0.51 -16.52
N TRP A 83 0.35 -0.13 -16.41
CA TRP A 83 1.40 -0.97 -15.86
C TRP A 83 1.14 -1.32 -14.38
N VAL A 84 0.72 -0.35 -13.55
CA VAL A 84 0.36 -0.62 -12.15
C VAL A 84 -0.82 -1.58 -12.03
N VAL A 85 -1.84 -1.46 -12.88
CA VAL A 85 -2.96 -2.42 -12.95
C VAL A 85 -2.44 -3.81 -13.28
N GLN A 86 -1.51 -3.94 -14.23
CA GLN A 86 -0.93 -5.23 -14.57
C GLN A 86 -0.14 -5.85 -13.40
N CYS A 87 0.66 -5.06 -12.69
CA CYS A 87 1.28 -5.51 -11.44
C CYS A 87 0.22 -5.95 -10.41
N GLY A 88 -0.90 -5.21 -10.31
CA GLY A 88 -2.03 -5.57 -9.45
C GLY A 88 -2.58 -6.96 -9.77
N ARG A 89 -2.75 -7.31 -11.05
CA ARG A 89 -3.20 -8.64 -11.48
C ARG A 89 -2.23 -9.74 -11.08
N GLN A 90 -0.93 -9.51 -11.24
CA GLN A 90 0.11 -10.46 -10.84
C GLN A 90 0.14 -10.65 -9.32
N LEU A 91 0.03 -9.55 -8.57
CA LEU A 91 -0.03 -9.58 -7.11
C LEU A 91 -1.25 -10.33 -6.57
N THR A 92 -2.36 -10.37 -7.32
CA THR A 92 -3.59 -11.05 -6.92
C THR A 92 -3.88 -12.31 -7.72
N ASP A 93 -2.87 -12.89 -8.39
CA ASP A 93 -3.02 -14.14 -9.13
C ASP A 93 -3.57 -15.26 -8.21
N PRO A 94 -4.57 -16.05 -8.68
CA PRO A 94 -5.22 -17.09 -7.89
C PRO A 94 -4.35 -18.32 -7.61
N ASP A 95 -3.17 -18.46 -8.22
CA ASP A 95 -2.25 -19.57 -7.97
C ASP A 95 -1.07 -19.10 -7.11
N ASP A 96 -0.41 -18.01 -7.50
CA ASP A 96 0.86 -17.57 -6.91
C ASP A 96 0.92 -16.09 -6.47
N GLY A 97 -0.21 -15.38 -6.54
CA GLY A 97 -0.27 -13.95 -6.20
C GLY A 97 0.20 -13.65 -4.77
N TRP A 98 1.13 -12.70 -4.63
CA TRP A 98 1.73 -12.39 -3.33
C TRP A 98 0.72 -11.84 -2.29
N LEU A 99 -0.35 -11.18 -2.74
CA LEU A 99 -1.42 -10.66 -1.88
C LEU A 99 -2.43 -11.73 -1.43
N ARG A 100 -2.21 -13.01 -1.75
CA ARG A 100 -3.04 -14.11 -1.25
C ARG A 100 -3.13 -14.10 0.27
N GLY A 101 -4.35 -14.18 0.79
CA GLY A 101 -4.63 -14.14 2.23
C GLY A 101 -4.57 -12.75 2.86
N ARG A 102 -4.30 -11.69 2.09
CA ARG A 102 -4.34 -10.29 2.57
C ARG A 102 -5.72 -9.73 2.25
N ARG A 103 -6.23 -8.87 3.13
CA ARG A 103 -7.53 -8.21 2.95
C ARG A 103 -7.41 -6.75 2.57
N PHE A 104 -6.30 -6.12 2.95
CA PHE A 104 -6.12 -4.68 2.80
C PHE A 104 -4.75 -4.36 2.22
N LEU A 105 -4.71 -3.52 1.19
CA LEU A 105 -3.48 -2.95 0.65
C LEU A 105 -3.46 -1.44 0.90
N LEU A 106 -2.51 -0.99 1.72
CA LEU A 106 -2.26 0.44 1.93
C LEU A 106 -1.40 0.98 0.78
N HIS A 107 -1.74 2.15 0.26
CA HIS A 107 -0.85 2.85 -0.66
C HIS A 107 -1.00 4.36 -0.49
N ASP A 108 -0.03 5.12 -1.00
CA ASP A 108 -0.09 6.57 -0.97
C ASP A 108 -1.11 7.12 -1.99
N ARG A 109 -1.11 8.44 -2.23
CA ARG A 109 -2.03 9.07 -3.18
C ARG A 109 -1.40 9.26 -4.56
N ASP A 110 -0.41 8.46 -4.91
CA ASP A 110 0.18 8.55 -6.24
C ASP A 110 -0.90 8.29 -7.30
N PRO A 111 -1.04 9.17 -8.31
CA PRO A 111 -2.07 9.04 -9.35
C PRO A 111 -1.93 7.77 -10.19
N ARG A 112 -0.74 7.11 -10.17
CA ARG A 112 -0.53 5.82 -10.83
C ARG A 112 -1.38 4.72 -10.20
N PHE A 113 -1.72 4.82 -8.90
CA PHE A 113 -2.74 3.98 -8.25
C PHE A 113 -4.15 4.47 -8.62
N ALA A 114 -4.52 4.26 -9.88
CA ALA A 114 -5.82 4.65 -10.43
C ALA A 114 -6.97 3.78 -9.89
N GLU A 115 -8.21 4.18 -10.16
CA GLU A 115 -9.42 3.45 -9.79
C GLU A 115 -9.41 2.01 -10.31
N ALA A 116 -8.98 1.81 -11.57
CA ALA A 116 -8.86 0.47 -12.16
C ALA A 116 -7.92 -0.48 -11.38
N PHE A 117 -6.92 0.07 -10.67
CA PHE A 117 -6.06 -0.74 -9.80
C PHE A 117 -6.84 -1.19 -8.56
N ALA A 118 -7.59 -0.29 -7.93
CA ALA A 118 -8.46 -0.63 -6.81
C ALA A 118 -9.51 -1.68 -7.21
N ASP A 119 -10.13 -1.54 -8.38
CA ASP A 119 -11.10 -2.51 -8.90
C ASP A 119 -10.49 -3.89 -9.14
N THR A 120 -9.28 -3.93 -9.70
CA THR A 120 -8.53 -5.17 -9.94
C THR A 120 -8.29 -5.93 -8.62
N LEU A 121 -7.85 -5.22 -7.59
CA LEU A 121 -7.59 -5.82 -6.28
C LEU A 121 -8.89 -6.23 -5.59
N ALA A 122 -9.94 -5.40 -5.69
CA ALA A 122 -11.25 -5.69 -5.11
C ALA A 122 -11.88 -6.94 -5.72
N ALA A 123 -11.71 -7.18 -7.02
CA ALA A 123 -12.17 -8.40 -7.69
C ALA A 123 -11.52 -9.67 -7.11
N ALA A 124 -10.32 -9.55 -6.54
CA ALA A 124 -9.62 -10.63 -5.84
C ALA A 124 -9.83 -10.62 -4.31
N GLY A 125 -10.72 -9.76 -3.79
CA GLY A 125 -11.03 -9.66 -2.36
C GLY A 125 -10.06 -8.82 -1.54
N VAL A 126 -9.21 -8.01 -2.18
CA VAL A 126 -8.26 -7.10 -1.51
C VAL A 126 -8.77 -5.66 -1.61
N GLU A 127 -9.06 -5.03 -0.48
CA GLU A 127 -9.51 -3.63 -0.43
C GLU A 127 -8.31 -2.67 -0.38
N THR A 128 -8.27 -1.69 -1.29
CA THR A 128 -7.24 -0.65 -1.28
C THR A 128 -7.57 0.47 -0.31
N VAL A 129 -6.59 0.87 0.50
CA VAL A 129 -6.73 1.95 1.49
C VAL A 129 -5.72 3.05 1.19
N ARG A 130 -6.22 4.20 0.74
CA ARG A 130 -5.40 5.39 0.46
C ARG A 130 -4.97 6.10 1.74
N LEU A 131 -3.67 6.29 1.92
CA LEU A 131 -3.12 7.04 3.04
C LEU A 131 -3.45 8.55 2.94
N PRO A 132 -3.47 9.28 4.07
CA PRO A 132 -3.62 10.74 4.06
C PRO A 132 -2.47 11.41 3.28
N PRO A 133 -2.74 12.53 2.58
CA PRO A 133 -1.72 13.26 1.84
C PRO A 133 -0.69 13.81 2.83
N ARG A 134 0.61 13.61 2.52
CA ARG A 134 1.75 13.76 3.44
C ARG A 134 1.79 12.71 4.56
N SER A 135 1.78 11.45 4.16
CA SER A 135 2.40 10.40 4.96
C SER A 135 3.74 10.04 4.32
N PRO A 136 4.80 10.87 4.41
CA PRO A 136 6.16 10.51 3.97
C PRO A 136 6.78 9.36 4.79
N ASN A 137 5.93 8.60 5.49
CA ASN A 137 6.16 7.92 6.75
C ASN A 137 5.71 6.46 6.71
N LEU A 138 5.74 5.82 5.55
CA LEU A 138 6.03 4.39 5.54
C LEU A 138 7.37 4.14 6.27
N LYS A 139 8.34 5.06 6.20
CA LYS A 139 9.58 5.05 7.01
C LYS A 139 9.34 5.18 8.53
N ASP A 140 8.50 6.11 8.99
CA ASP A 140 8.20 6.20 10.44
C ASP A 140 7.30 5.07 10.94
N TYR A 141 6.44 4.47 10.11
CA TYR A 141 5.64 3.31 10.53
C TYR A 141 6.46 2.02 10.51
N VAL A 142 7.40 1.90 9.57
CA VAL A 142 8.49 0.93 9.63
C VAL A 142 9.24 1.08 10.97
N SER A 143 9.48 2.31 11.43
CA SER A 143 10.14 2.58 12.72
C SER A 143 9.25 2.30 13.96
N TYR A 144 7.95 2.63 13.89
CA TYR A 144 7.00 2.44 15.00
C TYR A 144 6.63 0.96 15.25
N CYS A 145 6.65 0.13 14.20
CA CYS A 145 6.56 -1.32 14.32
C CYS A 145 7.87 -1.96 14.81
N THR A 146 9.01 -1.24 14.79
CA THR A 146 10.30 -1.72 15.32
C THR A 146 10.65 -1.21 16.72
N SER A 147 9.84 -0.33 17.34
CA SER A 147 10.12 0.24 18.66
C SER A 147 9.31 -0.38 19.81
N LEU A 148 8.73 -1.56 19.62
CA LEU A 148 8.10 -2.35 20.69
C LEU A 148 8.74 -3.75 20.70
N GLY A 149 10.00 -3.77 21.10
CA GLY A 149 10.68 -4.88 21.75
C GLY A 149 11.09 -4.40 23.13
#